data_AF-A0A3A0UVY6-F1
#
_entry.id   AF-A0A3A0UVY6-F1
#
_cell.length_a   1.000
_cell.length_b   1.000
_cell.length_c   1.000
_cell.angle_alpha   90.00
_cell.angle_beta   90.00
_cell.angle_gamma   90.00
#
_symmetry.space_group_name_H-M   'P 1'
#
loop_
_entity.id
_entity.type
_entity.pdbx_description
1 polymer ?
#
loop_
_entity_poly.entity_id
_entity_poly.type
_entity_poly.pdbx_seq_one_letter_code
_entity_poly.pdbx_strand_id
1 'polypeptide(L)'
;MSLFWGLGDISDTLSQTILYQVRIPRTLQALLAGVGLTLAGHMFQTLLNNPLADSFTLGLASGATFGSGLAVVIGVSFIWLPIFSVLFSIMTLILVIVLTSVMSRGYPVRTLILAGIMIGALFNAFLYVLIIFNQEKMNNIVNYMFGGFSSAEYNEVIYIGIVLSIGMIILLSLVSKIKILQLGDLRAQSLGLNVRSVT
;
A
#
# COMPACT_ATOMS: atom_id res chain seq x y z
N MET A 1 -30.05 3.44 -16.85
CA MET A 1 -29.56 2.20 -17.48
C MET A 1 -29.08 2.48 -18.91
N SER A 2 -27.97 3.19 -19.08
CA SER A 2 -27.39 3.58 -20.39
C SER A 2 -26.01 2.94 -20.63
N LEU A 3 -25.63 1.93 -19.85
CA LEU A 3 -24.32 1.28 -19.89
C LEU A 3 -24.07 0.42 -21.14
N PHE A 4 -25.07 0.26 -22.03
CA PHE A 4 -25.00 -0.64 -23.19
C PHE A 4 -25.08 0.05 -24.57
N TRP A 5 -25.18 1.38 -24.66
CA TRP A 5 -25.44 2.10 -25.93
C TRP A 5 -24.18 2.66 -26.62
N GLY A 6 -23.04 1.98 -26.47
CA GLY A 6 -21.77 2.38 -27.08
C GLY A 6 -20.78 1.23 -27.25
N LEU A 7 -21.28 -0.02 -27.26
CA LEU A 7 -20.54 -1.12 -27.87
C LEU A 7 -20.58 -0.84 -29.38
N GLY A 8 -19.65 0.02 -29.82
CA GLY A 8 -19.30 0.14 -31.23
C GLY A 8 -19.15 -1.26 -31.79
N ASP A 9 -19.68 -1.44 -33.00
CA ASP A 9 -19.83 -2.70 -33.70
C ASP A 9 -18.73 -3.70 -33.28
N ILE A 10 -19.10 -4.71 -32.47
CA ILE A 10 -18.12 -5.65 -31.86
C ILE A 10 -17.45 -6.50 -32.95
N SER A 11 -17.90 -6.37 -34.20
CA SER A 11 -17.26 -6.90 -35.40
C SER A 11 -15.98 -6.15 -35.81
N ASP A 12 -15.78 -4.91 -35.35
CA ASP A 12 -14.61 -4.11 -35.66
C ASP A 12 -13.40 -4.54 -34.80
N THR A 13 -12.34 -4.98 -35.46
CA THR A 13 -11.12 -5.52 -34.83
C THR A 13 -10.43 -4.51 -33.92
N LEU A 14 -10.56 -3.22 -34.21
CA LEU A 14 -10.02 -2.13 -33.39
C LEU A 14 -10.81 -1.99 -32.08
N SER A 15 -12.13 -2.06 -32.14
CA SER A 15 -13.00 -2.00 -30.95
C SER A 15 -12.78 -3.20 -30.03
N GLN A 16 -12.60 -4.40 -30.60
CA GLN A 16 -12.23 -5.59 -29.83
C GLN A 16 -10.87 -5.42 -29.14
N THR A 17 -9.86 -4.93 -29.86
CA THR A 17 -8.51 -4.75 -29.31
C THR A 17 -8.50 -3.77 -28.14
N ILE A 18 -9.17 -2.62 -28.27
CA ILE A 18 -9.27 -1.64 -27.17
C ILE A 18 -9.97 -2.25 -25.94
N LEU A 19 -11.05 -3.01 -26.15
CA LEU A 19 -11.79 -3.62 -25.06
C LEU A 19 -10.91 -4.65 -24.30
N TYR A 20 -10.32 -5.60 -25.02
CA TYR A 20 -9.58 -6.69 -24.43
C TYR A 20 -8.17 -6.31 -23.96
N GLN A 21 -7.45 -5.44 -24.67
CA GLN A 21 -6.05 -5.13 -24.33
C GLN A 21 -5.89 -3.89 -23.46
N VAL A 22 -6.87 -2.98 -23.42
CA VAL A 22 -6.76 -1.72 -22.67
C VAL A 22 -7.78 -1.64 -21.53
N ARG A 23 -9.08 -1.82 -21.83
CA ARG A 23 -10.13 -1.59 -20.83
C ARG A 23 -10.19 -2.69 -19.77
N ILE A 24 -10.16 -3.95 -20.18
CA ILE A 24 -10.27 -5.08 -19.24
C ILE A 24 -9.10 -5.07 -18.22
N PRO A 25 -7.82 -5.01 -18.61
CA PRO A 25 -6.71 -4.96 -17.66
C PRO A 25 -6.86 -3.81 -16.67
N ARG A 26 -7.17 -2.61 -17.18
CA ARG A 26 -7.38 -1.41 -16.36
C ARG A 26 -8.49 -1.57 -15.32
N THR A 27 -9.63 -2.15 -15.72
CA THR A 27 -10.74 -2.40 -14.77
C THR A 27 -10.40 -3.44 -13.71
N LEU A 28 -9.71 -4.52 -14.09
CA LEU A 28 -9.27 -5.56 -13.16
C LEU A 28 -8.26 -5.01 -12.15
N GLN A 29 -7.27 -4.25 -12.62
CA GLN A 29 -6.28 -3.63 -11.75
C GLN A 29 -6.92 -2.64 -10.76
N ALA A 30 -7.86 -1.82 -11.22
CA ALA A 30 -8.61 -0.90 -10.36
C ALA A 30 -9.43 -1.65 -9.30
N LEU A 31 -10.06 -2.78 -9.68
CA LEU A 31 -10.80 -3.63 -8.76
C LEU A 31 -9.86 -4.26 -7.71
N LEU A 32 -8.74 -4.84 -8.12
CA LEU A 32 -7.76 -5.44 -7.22
C LEU A 32 -7.16 -4.39 -6.26
N ALA A 33 -6.82 -3.21 -6.75
CA ALA A 33 -6.34 -2.11 -5.93
C ALA A 33 -7.39 -1.70 -4.88
N GLY A 34 -8.67 -1.60 -5.25
CA GLY A 34 -9.76 -1.30 -4.32
C GLY A 34 -9.94 -2.33 -3.21
N VAL A 35 -9.86 -3.63 -3.56
CA VAL A 35 -9.91 -4.73 -2.59
C VAL A 35 -8.71 -4.65 -1.63
N GLY A 36 -7.50 -4.47 -2.16
CA GLY A 36 -6.28 -4.39 -1.37
C GLY A 36 -6.28 -3.21 -0.40
N LEU A 37 -6.67 -2.03 -0.87
CA LEU A 37 -6.76 -0.81 -0.05
C LEU A 37 -7.81 -0.96 1.06
N THR A 38 -8.96 -1.57 0.76
CA THR A 38 -10.01 -1.80 1.75
C THR A 38 -9.55 -2.76 2.85
N LEU A 39 -8.92 -3.88 2.45
CA LEU A 39 -8.36 -4.86 3.39
C LEU A 39 -7.26 -4.23 4.27
N ALA A 40 -6.31 -3.52 3.65
CA ALA A 40 -5.24 -2.86 4.37
C ALA A 40 -5.78 -1.79 5.34
N GLY A 41 -6.70 -0.95 4.90
CA GLY A 41 -7.33 0.09 5.72
C GLY A 41 -8.05 -0.50 6.93
N HIS A 42 -8.89 -1.52 6.72
CA HIS A 42 -9.56 -2.22 7.82
C HIS A 42 -8.57 -2.82 8.82
N MET A 43 -7.43 -3.31 8.33
CA MET A 43 -6.41 -3.91 9.17
C MET A 43 -5.62 -2.89 9.99
N PHE A 44 -5.22 -1.76 9.40
CA PHE A 44 -4.61 -0.66 10.14
C PHE A 44 -5.54 -0.13 11.23
N GLN A 45 -6.82 0.07 10.91
CA GLN A 45 -7.81 0.54 11.87
C GLN A 45 -8.01 -0.45 13.02
N THR A 46 -8.03 -1.74 12.71
CA THR A 46 -8.18 -2.81 13.71
C THR A 46 -6.95 -2.95 14.60
N LEU A 47 -5.75 -3.00 14.02
CA LEU A 47 -4.50 -3.19 14.77
C LEU A 47 -4.19 -1.99 15.67
N LEU A 48 -4.48 -0.78 15.19
CA LEU A 48 -4.23 0.45 15.93
C LEU A 48 -5.41 0.85 16.82
N ASN A 49 -6.52 0.08 16.79
CA ASN A 49 -7.79 0.41 17.44
C ASN A 49 -8.20 1.89 17.22
N ASN A 50 -8.02 2.37 15.99
CA ASN A 50 -8.26 3.76 15.62
C ASN A 50 -8.92 3.83 14.23
N PRO A 51 -10.19 4.27 14.12
CA PRO A 51 -10.90 4.32 12.84
C PRO A 51 -10.30 5.32 11.84
N LEU A 52 -9.45 6.25 12.30
CA LEU A 52 -8.75 7.22 11.44
C LEU A 52 -7.40 6.69 10.92
N ALA A 53 -6.97 5.50 11.36
CA ALA A 53 -5.66 4.98 10.99
C ALA A 53 -5.64 4.42 9.56
N ASP A 54 -4.51 4.64 8.89
CA ASP A 54 -4.24 4.21 7.53
C ASP A 54 -2.74 3.87 7.34
N SER A 55 -2.34 3.56 6.10
CA SER A 55 -0.94 3.26 5.77
C SER A 55 0.01 4.46 5.91
N PHE A 56 -0.50 5.70 5.83
CA PHE A 56 0.30 6.91 6.05
C PHE A 56 0.56 7.17 7.52
N THR A 57 -0.34 6.73 8.40
CA THR A 57 -0.23 6.87 9.86
C THR A 57 1.06 6.22 10.39
N LEU A 58 1.47 5.09 9.82
CA LEU A 58 2.73 4.41 10.18
C LEU A 58 3.92 4.80 9.28
N GLY A 59 3.74 5.73 8.35
CA GLY A 59 4.78 6.21 7.44
C GLY A 59 5.17 5.24 6.30
N LEU A 60 4.56 4.04 6.22
CA LEU A 60 4.86 3.04 5.19
C LEU A 60 4.62 3.59 3.79
N ALA A 61 3.50 4.28 3.58
CA ALA A 61 3.17 4.88 2.30
C ALA A 61 4.18 5.99 1.90
N SER A 62 4.62 6.83 2.84
CA SER A 62 5.67 7.84 2.58
C SER A 62 7.00 7.18 2.19
N GLY A 63 7.38 6.09 2.87
CA GLY A 63 8.56 5.30 2.51
C GLY A 63 8.45 4.70 1.11
N ALA A 64 7.31 4.11 0.78
CA ALA A 64 7.06 3.54 -0.54
C ALA A 64 7.18 4.58 -1.67
N THR A 65 6.60 5.77 -1.44
CA THR A 65 6.65 6.88 -2.38
C THR A 65 8.07 7.42 -2.56
N PHE A 66 8.82 7.58 -1.47
CA PHE A 66 10.23 7.93 -1.54
C PHE A 66 11.05 6.88 -2.30
N GLY A 67 10.84 5.60 -2.05
CA GLY A 67 11.53 4.50 -2.74
C GLY A 67 11.32 4.55 -4.25
N SER A 68 10.09 4.72 -4.72
CA SER A 68 9.81 4.91 -6.15
C SER A 68 10.43 6.20 -6.71
N GLY A 69 10.38 7.30 -5.96
CA GLY A 69 11.01 8.55 -6.39
C GLY A 69 12.51 8.38 -6.56
N LEU A 70 13.16 7.68 -5.62
CA LEU A 70 14.58 7.34 -5.69
C LEU A 70 14.89 6.46 -6.91
N ALA A 71 14.06 5.46 -7.20
CA ALA A 71 14.20 4.62 -8.39
C ALA A 71 14.17 5.45 -9.68
N VAL A 72 13.24 6.40 -9.78
CA VAL A 72 13.16 7.34 -10.92
C VAL A 72 14.43 8.19 -11.03
N VAL A 73 14.94 8.72 -9.91
CA VAL A 73 16.18 9.52 -9.90
C VAL A 73 17.39 8.69 -10.31
N ILE A 74 17.53 7.46 -9.83
CA ILE A 74 18.60 6.52 -10.24
C ILE A 74 18.48 6.17 -11.73
N GLY A 75 17.27 6.24 -12.31
CA GLY A 75 17.04 5.95 -13.72
C GLY A 75 16.87 4.47 -14.02
N VAL A 76 16.40 3.68 -13.04
CA VAL A 76 16.07 2.27 -13.28
C VAL A 76 14.80 2.15 -14.14
N SER A 77 14.65 1.02 -14.83
CA SER A 77 13.49 0.75 -15.67
C SER A 77 12.19 0.75 -14.86
N PHE A 78 11.07 1.08 -15.52
CA PHE A 78 9.74 1.21 -14.89
C PHE A 78 9.33 -0.03 -14.07
N ILE A 79 9.73 -1.23 -14.51
CA ILE A 79 9.46 -2.51 -13.84
C ILE A 79 10.05 -2.60 -12.42
N TRP A 80 11.07 -1.80 -12.10
CA TRP A 80 11.74 -1.80 -10.80
C TRP A 80 11.11 -0.83 -9.79
N LEU A 81 10.30 0.13 -10.23
CA LEU A 81 9.67 1.12 -9.35
C LEU A 81 8.84 0.46 -8.22
N PRO A 82 7.96 -0.52 -8.50
CA PRO A 82 7.19 -1.20 -7.45
C PRO A 82 8.08 -1.92 -6.43
N ILE A 83 9.20 -2.50 -6.88
CA ILE A 83 10.15 -3.22 -6.02
C ILE A 83 10.81 -2.26 -5.04
N PHE A 84 11.27 -1.10 -5.51
CA PHE A 84 11.82 -0.05 -4.66
C PHE A 84 10.77 0.50 -3.68
N SER A 85 9.52 0.70 -4.12
CA SER A 85 8.43 1.09 -3.22
C SER A 85 8.21 0.08 -2.10
N VAL A 86 8.13 -1.21 -2.41
CA VAL A 86 7.95 -2.27 -1.40
C VAL A 86 9.16 -2.33 -0.45
N LEU A 87 10.38 -2.26 -0.98
CA LEU A 87 11.59 -2.33 -0.17
C LEU A 87 11.68 -1.18 0.84
N PHE A 88 11.43 0.05 0.39
CA PHE A 88 11.45 1.21 1.30
C PHE A 88 10.25 1.22 2.26
N SER A 89 9.09 0.70 1.86
CA SER A 89 7.94 0.52 2.77
C SER A 89 8.28 -0.44 3.92
N ILE A 90 8.91 -1.58 3.61
CA ILE A 90 9.37 -2.55 4.60
C ILE A 90 10.46 -1.94 5.48
N MET A 91 11.41 -1.20 4.89
CA MET A 91 12.45 -0.49 5.64
C MET A 91 11.84 0.51 6.63
N THR A 92 10.83 1.27 6.21
CA THR A 92 10.09 2.18 7.09
C THR A 92 9.43 1.45 8.24
N LEU A 93 8.74 0.33 7.96
CA LEU A 93 8.10 -0.47 9.01
C LEU A 93 9.14 -0.95 10.05
N ILE A 94 10.29 -1.44 9.59
CA ILE A 94 11.38 -1.88 10.48
C ILE A 94 11.87 -0.71 11.33
N LEU A 95 12.14 0.45 10.73
CA LEU A 95 12.59 1.65 11.45
C LEU A 95 11.59 2.07 12.52
N VAL A 96 10.30 2.08 12.19
CA VAL A 96 9.22 2.45 13.11
C VAL A 96 9.12 1.45 14.26
N ILE A 97 9.21 0.15 14.00
CA ILE A 97 9.20 -0.90 15.05
C ILE A 97 10.43 -0.76 15.95
N VAL A 98 11.63 -0.58 15.38
CA VAL A 98 12.88 -0.43 16.15
C VAL A 98 12.81 0.81 17.05
N LEU A 99 12.43 1.97 16.50
CA LEU A 99 12.27 3.19 17.28
C LEU A 99 11.25 3.04 18.40
N THR A 100 10.12 2.40 18.10
CA THR A 100 9.09 2.13 19.11
C THR A 100 9.61 1.21 20.21
N SER A 101 10.39 0.19 19.87
CA SER A 101 10.96 -0.73 20.85
C SER A 101 11.94 -0.06 21.81
N VAL A 102 12.71 0.92 21.33
CA VAL A 102 13.66 1.69 22.13
C VAL A 102 12.95 2.75 22.99
N MET A 103 11.88 3.35 22.48
CA MET A 103 11.17 4.46 23.13
C MET A 103 10.01 4.01 24.04
N SER A 104 9.45 2.82 23.84
CA SER A 104 8.23 2.39 24.54
C SER A 104 8.51 1.94 25.97
N ARG A 105 8.09 2.77 26.94
CA ARG A 105 7.96 2.43 28.36
C ARG A 105 6.51 2.02 28.73
N GLY A 106 5.83 1.26 27.87
CA GLY A 106 4.53 0.63 28.21
C GLY A 106 3.28 1.12 27.47
N TYR A 107 3.39 2.04 26.50
CA TYR A 107 2.27 2.45 25.62
C TYR A 107 2.63 2.24 24.13
N PRO A 108 2.67 0.98 23.66
CA PRO A 108 3.26 0.64 22.36
C PRO A 108 2.57 1.33 21.18
N VAL A 109 1.24 1.40 21.14
CA VAL A 109 0.49 1.93 19.97
C VAL A 109 0.68 3.43 19.77
N ARG A 110 0.64 4.24 20.84
CA ARG A 110 0.83 5.70 20.72
C ARG A 110 2.24 6.05 20.25
N THR A 111 3.25 5.41 20.82
CA THR A 111 4.65 5.60 20.41
C THR A 111 4.86 5.12 18.97
N LEU A 112 4.21 4.02 18.56
CA LEU A 112 4.25 3.51 17.19
C LEU A 112 3.71 4.52 16.19
N ILE A 113 2.56 5.14 16.48
CA ILE A 113 1.96 6.17 15.62
C ILE A 113 2.88 7.40 15.53
N LEU A 114 3.40 7.90 16.67
CA LEU A 114 4.31 9.05 16.67
C LEU A 114 5.60 8.77 15.89
N ALA A 115 6.20 7.58 16.06
CA ALA A 115 7.37 7.16 15.30
C ALA A 115 7.06 7.07 13.79
N GLY A 116 5.90 6.53 13.43
CA GLY A 116 5.40 6.47 12.06
C GLY A 116 5.29 7.85 11.41
N ILE A 117 4.66 8.80 12.09
CA ILE A 117 4.51 10.19 11.61
C ILE A 117 5.89 10.84 11.43
N MET A 118 6.80 10.67 12.40
CA MET A 118 8.15 11.24 12.32
C MET A 118 8.95 10.69 11.15
N ILE A 119 8.98 9.37 10.98
CA ILE A 119 9.69 8.73 9.86
C ILE A 119 9.03 9.05 8.52
N GLY A 120 7.70 9.08 8.47
CA GLY A 120 6.96 9.48 7.28
C GLY A 120 7.28 10.91 6.84
N ALA A 121 7.39 11.85 7.79
CA ALA A 121 7.79 13.23 7.52
C ALA A 121 9.24 13.31 6.99
N LEU A 122 10.15 12.51 7.54
CA LEU A 122 11.53 12.42 7.06
C LEU A 122 11.60 11.95 5.60
N PHE A 123 10.89 10.87 5.26
CA PHE A 123 10.86 10.37 3.87
C PHE A 123 10.21 11.36 2.90
N ASN A 124 9.17 12.08 3.33
CA ASN A 124 8.58 13.14 2.52
C ASN A 124 9.57 14.30 2.29
N ALA A 125 10.34 14.68 3.31
CA ALA A 125 11.39 15.69 3.14
C ALA A 125 12.44 15.23 2.12
N PHE A 126 12.90 13.98 2.19
CA PHE A 126 13.82 13.42 1.20
C PHE A 126 13.20 13.33 -0.20
N LEU A 127 11.92 12.97 -0.32
CA LEU A 127 11.21 12.96 -1.59
C LEU A 127 11.17 14.36 -2.23
N TYR A 128 10.90 15.40 -1.44
CA TYR A 128 10.92 16.78 -1.95
C TYR A 128 12.33 17.24 -2.34
N VAL A 129 13.36 16.84 -1.60
CA VAL A 129 14.75 17.05 -2.02
C VAL A 129 15.00 16.39 -3.38
N LEU A 130 14.58 15.14 -3.59
CA LEU A 130 14.73 14.47 -4.90
C LEU A 130 14.04 15.26 -6.03
N ILE A 131 12.82 15.76 -5.79
CA ILE A 131 12.05 16.54 -6.76
C ILE A 131 12.76 17.86 -7.10
N ILE A 132 13.22 18.61 -6.10
CA ILE A 132 13.87 19.92 -6.30
C ILE A 132 15.18 19.79 -7.07
N PHE A 133 15.99 18.79 -6.75
CA PHE A 133 17.28 18.56 -7.40
C PHE A 133 17.17 17.92 -8.79
N ASN A 134 16.03 17.30 -9.13
CA ASN A 134 15.82 16.59 -10.40
C ASN A 134 14.57 17.07 -11.13
N GLN A 135 14.52 18.37 -11.47
CA GLN A 135 13.34 19.00 -12.08
C GLN A 135 12.87 18.31 -13.35
N GLU A 136 13.78 17.80 -14.19
CA GLU A 136 13.43 17.07 -15.42
C GLU A 136 12.64 15.79 -15.14
N LYS A 137 12.87 15.16 -13.98
CA LYS A 137 12.22 13.91 -13.56
C LYS A 137 11.00 14.14 -12.67
N MET A 138 10.71 15.40 -12.31
CA MET A 138 9.61 15.77 -11.42
C MET A 138 8.28 15.17 -11.89
N ASN A 139 7.94 15.31 -13.18
CA ASN A 139 6.67 14.82 -13.70
C ASN A 139 6.52 13.31 -13.52
N ASN A 140 7.59 12.53 -13.71
CA ASN A 140 7.55 11.09 -13.52
C ASN A 140 7.34 10.71 -12.04
N ILE A 141 8.02 11.41 -11.13
CA ILE A 141 7.85 11.21 -9.69
C ILE A 141 6.42 11.56 -9.27
N VAL A 142 5.94 12.74 -9.65
CA VAL A 142 4.60 13.24 -9.29
C VAL A 142 3.50 12.36 -9.88
N ASN A 143 3.64 11.90 -11.13
CA ASN A 143 2.68 10.98 -11.74
C ASN A 143 2.60 9.65 -10.98
N TYR A 144 3.72 9.13 -10.49
CA TYR A 144 3.71 7.92 -9.66
C TYR A 144 3.11 8.18 -8.27
N MET A 145 3.35 9.36 -7.68
CA MET A 145 2.77 9.75 -6.40
C MET A 145 1.24 9.78 -6.42
N PHE A 146 0.65 10.36 -7.47
CA PHE A 146 -0.80 10.39 -7.62
C PHE A 146 -1.39 9.02 -7.97
N GLY A 147 -0.58 8.16 -8.59
CA GLY A 147 -0.98 6.85 -9.06
C GLY A 147 -1.94 6.92 -10.25
N GLY A 148 -2.20 5.76 -10.84
CA GLY A 148 -3.11 5.65 -11.97
C GLY A 148 -3.14 4.25 -12.56
N PHE A 149 -4.13 4.00 -13.40
CA PHE A 149 -4.32 2.71 -14.10
C PHE A 149 -4.21 2.88 -15.62
N SER A 150 -3.54 3.94 -16.08
CA SER A 150 -3.42 4.25 -17.52
C SER A 150 -2.55 3.24 -18.26
N SER A 151 -1.54 2.68 -17.59
CA SER A 151 -0.54 1.76 -18.15
C SER A 151 -0.78 0.31 -17.70
N ALA A 152 -2.03 -0.06 -17.43
CA ALA A 152 -2.38 -1.36 -16.87
C ALA A 152 -2.10 -2.51 -17.84
N GLU A 153 -1.32 -3.50 -17.41
CA GLU A 153 -1.04 -4.72 -18.17
C GLU A 153 -1.57 -5.99 -17.48
N TYR A 154 -1.89 -7.02 -18.28
CA TYR A 154 -2.34 -8.32 -17.74
C TYR A 154 -1.32 -8.97 -16.80
N ASN A 155 -0.02 -8.82 -17.08
CA ASN A 155 1.04 -9.36 -16.23
C ASN A 155 0.98 -8.73 -14.82
N GLU A 156 0.78 -7.42 -14.74
CA GLU A 156 0.66 -6.70 -13.47
C GLU A 156 -0.61 -7.11 -12.71
N VAL A 157 -1.73 -7.33 -13.41
CA VAL A 157 -2.97 -7.86 -12.81
C VAL A 157 -2.71 -9.22 -12.15
N ILE A 158 -1.98 -10.11 -12.82
CA ILE A 158 -1.63 -11.44 -12.28
C ILE A 158 -0.73 -11.30 -11.05
N TYR A 159 0.33 -10.49 -11.11
CA TYR A 159 1.24 -10.29 -9.98
C TYR A 159 0.53 -9.71 -8.75
N ILE A 160 -0.27 -8.65 -8.94
CA ILE A 160 -1.06 -8.04 -7.86
C ILE A 160 -2.06 -9.07 -7.32
N GLY A 161 -2.74 -9.81 -8.20
CA GLY A 161 -3.71 -10.83 -7.83
C GLY A 161 -3.12 -11.93 -6.96
N ILE A 162 -1.93 -12.44 -7.31
CA ILE A 162 -1.22 -13.46 -6.53
C ILE A 162 -0.84 -12.93 -5.15
N VAL A 163 -0.18 -11.77 -5.08
CA VAL A 163 0.27 -11.18 -3.81
C VAL A 163 -0.92 -10.88 -2.90
N LEU A 164 -2.00 -10.31 -3.45
CA LEU A 164 -3.21 -9.99 -2.71
C LEU A 164 -3.91 -11.26 -2.21
N SER A 165 -3.98 -12.31 -3.04
CA SER A 165 -4.58 -13.60 -2.65
C SER A 165 -3.81 -14.24 -1.49
N ILE A 166 -2.47 -14.23 -1.53
CA ILE A 166 -1.63 -14.72 -0.44
C ILE A 166 -1.89 -13.92 0.83
N GLY A 167 -1.89 -12.58 0.73
CA GLY A 167 -2.19 -11.70 1.87
C GLY A 167 -3.57 -11.98 2.46
N MET A 168 -4.59 -12.15 1.62
CA MET A 168 -5.95 -12.46 2.05
C MET A 168 -6.04 -13.81 2.77
N ILE A 169 -5.38 -14.86 2.26
CA ILE A 169 -5.34 -16.19 2.91
C ILE A 169 -4.68 -16.10 4.30
N ILE A 170 -3.57 -15.35 4.41
CA ILE A 170 -2.89 -15.14 5.69
C ILE A 170 -3.82 -14.41 6.67
N LEU A 171 -4.48 -13.32 6.23
CA LEU A 171 -5.40 -12.56 7.07
C LEU A 171 -6.60 -13.39 7.51
N LEU A 172 -7.21 -14.17 6.61
CA LEU A 172 -8.34 -15.06 6.92
C LEU A 172 -7.95 -16.10 7.98
N SER A 173 -6.73 -16.63 7.90
CA SER A 173 -6.19 -17.58 8.89
C SER A 173 -6.00 -16.94 10.28
N LEU A 174 -5.87 -15.62 10.35
CA LEU A 174 -5.65 -14.85 11.57
C LEU A 174 -6.91 -14.15 12.11
N VAL A 175 -8.06 -14.25 11.43
CA VAL A 175 -9.31 -13.54 11.78
C VAL A 175 -9.71 -13.74 13.24
N SER A 176 -9.65 -14.97 13.76
CA SER A 176 -10.03 -15.24 15.16
C SER A 176 -9.11 -14.51 16.15
N LYS A 177 -7.82 -14.41 15.85
CA LYS A 177 -6.83 -13.70 16.69
C LYS A 177 -7.04 -12.20 16.63
N ILE A 178 -7.31 -11.67 15.43
CA ILE A 178 -7.60 -10.26 15.18
C ILE A 178 -8.87 -9.81 15.93
N LYS A 179 -9.92 -10.63 15.95
CA LYS A 179 -11.15 -10.34 16.71
C LYS A 179 -10.89 -10.21 18.22
N ILE A 180 -10.01 -11.04 18.76
CA ILE A 180 -9.65 -10.99 20.18
C ILE A 180 -8.82 -9.72 20.47
N LEU A 181 -7.94 -9.30 19.55
CA LEU A 181 -7.18 -8.04 19.67
C LEU A 181 -8.09 -6.80 19.77
N GLN A 182 -9.25 -6.80 19.10
CA GLN A 182 -10.23 -5.70 19.19
C GLN A 182 -10.84 -5.51 20.59
N LEU A 183 -10.76 -6.52 21.47
CA LEU A 183 -11.20 -6.39 22.86
C LEU A 183 -10.24 -5.55 23.72
N GLY A 184 -9.08 -5.19 23.16
CA GLY A 184 -7.99 -4.47 23.81
C GLY A 184 -6.91 -5.41 24.35
N ASP A 185 -5.67 -4.91 24.40
CA ASP A 185 -4.46 -5.70 24.70
C ASP A 185 -4.58 -6.50 26.02
N LEU A 186 -5.10 -5.87 27.08
CA LEU A 186 -5.25 -6.51 28.39
C LEU A 186 -6.23 -7.69 28.37
N ARG A 187 -7.37 -7.54 27.67
CA ARG A 187 -8.38 -8.60 27.54
C ARG A 187 -7.89 -9.71 26.62
N ALA A 188 -7.22 -9.36 25.53
CA ALA A 188 -6.59 -10.33 24.63
C ALA A 188 -5.54 -11.18 25.35
N GLN A 189 -4.68 -10.56 26.16
CA GLN A 189 -3.69 -11.26 26.98
C GLN A 189 -4.36 -12.19 28.02
N SER A 190 -5.46 -11.74 28.64
CA SER A 190 -6.20 -12.58 29.61
C SER A 190 -6.86 -13.82 28.96
N LEU A 191 -7.16 -13.75 27.66
CA LEU A 191 -7.68 -14.86 26.87
C LEU A 191 -6.57 -15.78 26.32
N GLY A 192 -5.31 -15.60 26.76
CA GLY A 192 -4.17 -16.43 26.37
C GLY A 192 -3.54 -16.06 25.02
N LEU A 193 -3.93 -14.93 24.42
CA LEU A 193 -3.37 -14.50 23.14
C LEU A 193 -2.04 -13.76 23.36
N ASN A 194 -0.99 -14.20 22.68
CA ASN A 194 0.28 -13.48 22.65
C ASN A 194 0.18 -12.28 21.71
N VAL A 195 -0.25 -11.13 22.25
CA VAL A 195 -0.50 -9.89 21.50
C VAL A 195 0.73 -9.47 20.70
N ARG A 196 1.93 -9.62 21.27
CA ARG A 196 3.20 -9.21 20.64
C ARG A 196 3.60 -10.05 19.42
N SER A 197 3.09 -11.27 19.30
CA SER A 197 3.36 -12.14 18.14
C SER A 197 2.33 -11.97 17.03
N VAL A 198 1.15 -11.41 17.33
CA VAL A 198 0.05 -11.25 16.37
C VAL A 198 0.02 -9.84 15.80
N THR A 199 0.39 -8.84 16.60
CA THR A 199 0.59 -7.44 16.21
C THR A 199 1.97 -7.25 15.58
#